data_AF-A0A7W1XYQ5-F1
#
_entry.id   AF-A0A7W1XYQ5-F1
#
_cell.length_a   1.000
_cell.length_b   1.000
_cell.length_c   1.000
_cell.angle_alpha   90.00
_cell.angle_beta   90.00
_cell.angle_gamma   90.00
#
_symmetry.space_group_name_H-M   'P 1'
#
loop_
_entity.id
_entity.type
_entity.pdbx_description
1 polymer ?
#
loop_
_entity_poly.entity_id
_entity_poly.type
_entity_poly.pdbx_seq_one_letter_code
_entity_poly.pdbx_strand_id
1 'polypeptide(L)'
;MNQFPLTRRGSLFTALAMFLFVALVPMSLEAQGEGRGPNGEDLRLLELLKIEVSKDEKTGRYILDVQGKATKMPAGTKVDLLLTWRSQLVETFTVTLPVSRKFRESFKLKPLEASSHKYMFRSVIDPKKQTSKVKKELAGDEDLFPPAAAPWTEFHFDKQFVIGSPEEIAAAKKLIQDYFVNTYTELAKIDALVKKSIADCSEGLDFR
;
A
#
# COMPACT_ATOMS: atom_id res chain seq x y z
N MET A 1 48.95 -27.79 -52.39
CA MET A 1 47.77 -28.00 -53.26
C MET A 1 46.53 -28.05 -52.38
N ASN A 2 45.53 -27.21 -52.71
CA ASN A 2 44.08 -27.22 -52.41
C ASN A 2 43.64 -27.23 -50.93
N GLN A 3 43.16 -26.10 -50.37
CA GLN A 3 41.79 -25.51 -50.38
C GLN A 3 40.74 -26.17 -49.45
N PHE A 4 40.50 -25.48 -48.31
CA PHE A 4 39.21 -25.12 -47.65
C PHE A 4 38.24 -26.18 -47.03
N PRO A 5 37.37 -25.79 -46.06
CA PRO A 5 37.24 -26.44 -44.75
C PRO A 5 35.80 -26.88 -44.40
N LEU A 6 35.61 -27.65 -43.33
CA LEU A 6 34.28 -27.76 -42.71
C LEU A 6 34.32 -27.87 -41.18
N THR A 7 33.60 -26.92 -40.57
CA THR A 7 32.76 -27.04 -39.37
C THR A 7 33.41 -27.11 -37.99
N ARG A 8 33.65 -25.89 -37.48
CA ARG A 8 33.09 -25.34 -36.23
C ARG A 8 31.80 -26.07 -35.79
N ARG A 9 31.85 -26.86 -34.71
CA ARG A 9 30.72 -27.20 -33.82
C ARG A 9 31.21 -28.11 -32.69
N GLY A 10 31.55 -27.54 -31.53
CA GLY A 10 31.98 -28.36 -30.41
C GLY A 10 32.35 -27.59 -29.15
N SER A 11 31.56 -26.61 -28.72
CA SER A 11 31.67 -26.10 -27.33
C SER A 11 30.45 -25.33 -26.80
N LEU A 12 29.27 -25.47 -27.40
CA LEU A 12 28.07 -24.70 -27.02
C LEU A 12 27.00 -25.51 -26.29
N PHE A 13 27.18 -26.82 -26.11
CA PHE A 13 26.15 -27.69 -25.52
C PHE A 13 26.31 -27.98 -24.03
N THR A 14 27.47 -27.72 -23.42
CA THR A 14 27.68 -27.96 -21.98
C THR A 14 27.33 -26.76 -21.10
N ALA A 15 27.23 -25.55 -21.65
CA ALA A 15 26.80 -24.36 -20.90
C ALA A 15 25.26 -24.20 -20.83
N LEU A 16 24.51 -24.86 -21.74
CA LEU A 16 23.05 -24.74 -21.80
C LEU A 16 22.34 -25.69 -20.81
N ALA A 17 22.97 -26.80 -20.41
CA ALA A 17 22.38 -27.76 -19.48
C ALA A 17 22.38 -27.29 -18.02
N MET A 18 23.30 -26.38 -17.64
CA MET A 18 23.31 -25.81 -16.28
C MET A 18 22.38 -24.60 -16.12
N PHE A 19 21.92 -23.97 -17.20
CA PHE A 19 20.91 -22.90 -17.14
C PHE A 19 19.47 -23.42 -17.15
N LEU A 20 19.23 -24.67 -17.56
CA LEU A 20 17.88 -25.24 -17.60
C LEU A 20 17.39 -25.83 -16.27
N PHE A 21 18.26 -26.08 -15.29
CA PHE A 21 17.84 -26.64 -14.00
C PHE A 21 17.43 -25.59 -12.95
N VAL A 22 17.68 -24.31 -13.18
CA VAL A 22 17.18 -23.23 -12.30
C VAL A 22 15.77 -22.77 -12.69
N ALA A 23 15.26 -23.17 -13.86
CA ALA A 23 13.94 -22.79 -14.36
C ALA A 23 12.80 -23.75 -13.94
N LEU A 24 13.09 -24.79 -13.15
CA LEU A 24 12.13 -25.82 -12.73
C LEU A 24 11.83 -25.83 -11.23
N VAL A 25 12.29 -24.83 -10.48
CA VAL A 25 11.63 -24.53 -9.20
C VAL A 25 10.39 -23.72 -9.58
N PRO A 26 9.16 -24.22 -9.39
CA PRO A 26 8.02 -23.34 -9.45
C PRO A 26 8.31 -22.24 -8.42
N MET A 27 8.47 -21.00 -8.88
CA MET A 27 8.25 -19.85 -8.03
C MET A 27 6.76 -19.88 -7.68
N SER A 28 6.40 -20.75 -6.75
CA SER A 28 5.16 -20.66 -5.99
C SER A 28 5.33 -19.49 -5.01
N LEU A 29 5.56 -18.29 -5.57
CA LEU A 29 5.25 -17.03 -4.92
C LEU A 29 3.73 -16.84 -5.04
N GLU A 30 2.99 -17.86 -4.62
CA GLU A 30 1.55 -17.85 -4.60
C GLU A 30 1.11 -17.16 -3.31
N ALA A 31 0.14 -16.27 -3.46
CA ALA A 31 -0.48 -15.46 -2.41
C ALA A 31 0.37 -14.34 -1.77
N GLN A 32 0.85 -13.39 -2.58
CA GLN A 32 1.00 -11.99 -2.12
C GLN A 32 0.26 -11.04 -3.07
N GLY A 33 -1.06 -10.97 -2.88
CA GLY A 33 -1.97 -10.17 -3.70
C GLY A 33 -3.37 -10.75 -3.61
N GLU A 34 -4.19 -10.21 -2.71
CA GLU A 34 -5.61 -10.54 -2.50
C GLU A 34 -5.96 -11.99 -2.07
N GLY A 35 -4.97 -12.84 -1.78
CA GLY A 35 -5.21 -14.19 -1.27
C GLY A 35 -5.94 -15.08 -2.27
N ARG A 36 -5.52 -15.13 -3.54
CA ARG A 36 -6.05 -16.10 -4.51
C ARG A 36 -5.01 -17.17 -4.84
N GLY A 37 -5.39 -18.43 -4.68
CA GLY A 37 -4.56 -19.58 -5.03
C GLY A 37 -4.60 -19.92 -6.52
N PRO A 38 -3.72 -20.82 -6.99
CA PRO A 38 -3.59 -21.21 -8.40
C PRO A 38 -4.88 -21.77 -9.03
N ASN A 39 -5.76 -22.34 -8.21
CA ASN A 39 -7.03 -22.92 -8.64
C ASN A 39 -8.24 -22.02 -8.36
N GLY A 40 -8.02 -20.73 -8.06
CA GLY A 40 -9.08 -19.82 -7.65
C GLY A 40 -9.57 -20.03 -6.22
N GLU A 41 -8.84 -20.81 -5.41
CA GLU A 41 -9.12 -20.96 -3.99
C GLU A 41 -8.95 -19.61 -3.27
N ASP A 42 -9.89 -19.28 -2.39
CA ASP A 42 -9.78 -18.12 -1.53
C ASP A 42 -8.79 -18.41 -0.40
N LEU A 43 -7.53 -18.00 -0.60
CA LEU A 43 -6.43 -18.08 0.36
C LEU A 43 -6.35 -16.84 1.26
N ARG A 44 -7.39 -15.99 1.30
CA ARG A 44 -7.39 -14.81 2.19
C ARG A 44 -7.22 -15.24 3.65
N LEU A 45 -6.17 -14.71 4.27
CA LEU A 45 -5.89 -14.91 5.67
C LEU A 45 -6.84 -14.06 6.51
N LEU A 46 -7.05 -12.81 6.11
CA LEU A 46 -7.92 -11.84 6.77
C LEU A 46 -8.98 -11.29 5.82
N GLU A 47 -10.24 -11.33 6.21
CA GLU A 47 -11.34 -10.66 5.50
C GLU A 47 -11.88 -9.50 6.34
N LEU A 48 -11.76 -8.28 5.82
CA LEU A 48 -12.37 -7.09 6.42
C LEU A 48 -13.83 -6.98 5.97
N LEU A 49 -14.75 -7.11 6.92
CA LEU A 49 -16.19 -7.12 6.67
C LEU A 49 -16.74 -5.70 6.56
N LYS A 50 -16.36 -4.83 7.51
CA LYS A 50 -16.87 -3.47 7.63
C LYS A 50 -15.79 -2.55 8.17
N ILE A 51 -15.72 -1.35 7.62
CA ILE A 51 -14.91 -0.25 8.14
C ILE A 51 -15.83 0.97 8.20
N GLU A 52 -15.99 1.54 9.39
CA GLU A 52 -16.72 2.79 9.58
C GLU A 52 -15.77 3.85 10.12
N VAL A 53 -15.93 5.07 9.65
CA VAL A 53 -15.17 6.22 10.11
C VAL A 53 -16.12 7.14 10.86
N SER A 54 -15.79 7.44 12.10
CA SER A 54 -16.48 8.43 12.92
C SER A 54 -15.48 9.47 13.43
N LYS A 55 -15.97 10.58 13.99
CA LYS A 55 -15.13 11.63 14.57
C LYS A 55 -15.45 11.77 16.04
N ASP A 56 -14.42 11.72 16.87
CA ASP A 56 -14.52 12.05 18.28
C ASP A 56 -14.65 13.57 18.43
N GLU A 57 -15.86 14.05 18.74
CA GLU A 57 -16.16 15.48 18.88
C GLU A 57 -15.29 16.16 19.96
N LYS A 58 -14.87 15.44 21.00
CA LYS A 58 -14.08 16.03 22.09
C LYS A 58 -12.64 16.28 21.69
N THR A 59 -12.06 15.40 20.86
CA THR A 59 -10.65 15.48 20.48
C THR A 59 -10.43 15.90 19.03
N GLY A 60 -11.48 15.96 18.23
CA GLY A 60 -11.44 16.20 16.79
C GLY A 60 -10.81 15.05 15.99
N ARG A 61 -10.40 13.95 16.64
CA ARG A 61 -9.72 12.83 15.99
C ARG A 61 -10.71 11.85 15.40
N TYR A 62 -10.35 11.25 14.28
CA TYR A 62 -11.14 10.18 13.68
C TYR A 62 -10.97 8.86 14.42
N ILE A 63 -12.03 8.06 14.44
CA ILE A 63 -12.09 6.71 14.96
C ILE A 63 -12.44 5.78 13.79
N LEU A 64 -11.71 4.68 13.68
CA LEU A 64 -12.02 3.60 12.76
C LEU A 64 -12.64 2.43 13.51
N ASP A 65 -13.89 2.12 13.21
CA ASP A 65 -14.55 0.91 13.68
C ASP A 65 -14.39 -0.18 12.62
N VAL A 66 -13.53 -1.16 12.91
CA VAL A 66 -13.14 -2.21 11.97
C VAL A 66 -13.71 -3.54 12.43
N GLN A 67 -14.40 -4.22 11.52
CA GLN A 67 -14.90 -5.58 11.71
C GLN A 67 -14.28 -6.50 10.69
N GLY A 68 -13.79 -7.65 11.13
CA GLY A 68 -13.19 -8.63 10.25
C GLY A 68 -13.23 -10.05 10.80
N LYS A 69 -12.81 -10.99 9.96
CA LYS A 69 -12.67 -12.40 10.34
C LYS A 69 -11.43 -13.00 9.68
N ALA A 70 -10.87 -14.04 10.30
CA ALA A 70 -9.68 -14.73 9.84
C ALA A 70 -9.84 -16.24 10.04
N THR A 71 -10.72 -16.85 9.24
CA THR A 71 -11.16 -18.24 9.42
C THR A 71 -10.02 -19.25 9.27
N LYS A 72 -9.04 -18.95 8.42
CA LYS A 72 -7.87 -19.77 8.13
C LYS A 72 -6.68 -19.57 9.09
N MET A 73 -6.76 -18.59 9.99
CA MET A 73 -5.69 -18.32 10.96
C MET A 73 -5.97 -18.95 12.33
N PRO A 74 -4.92 -19.38 13.07
CA PRO A 74 -5.09 -19.84 14.43
C PRO A 74 -5.48 -18.71 15.38
N ALA A 75 -6.22 -19.05 16.43
CA ALA A 75 -6.60 -18.09 17.46
C ALA A 75 -5.36 -17.60 18.23
N GLY A 76 -5.37 -16.35 18.66
CA GLY A 76 -4.23 -15.70 19.32
C GLY A 76 -3.16 -15.17 18.35
N THR A 77 -3.33 -15.34 17.03
CA THR A 77 -2.46 -14.71 16.03
C THR A 77 -2.53 -13.20 16.15
N LYS A 78 -1.37 -12.55 16.24
CA LYS A 78 -1.23 -11.10 16.16
C LYS A 78 -1.12 -10.69 14.69
N VAL A 79 -2.04 -9.83 14.27
CA VAL A 79 -2.09 -9.28 12.92
C VAL A 79 -1.89 -7.79 13.02
N ASP A 80 -0.87 -7.28 12.34
CA ASP A 80 -0.71 -5.84 12.21
C ASP A 80 -1.56 -5.34 11.05
N LEU A 81 -2.46 -4.41 11.31
CA LEU A 81 -3.24 -3.68 10.33
C LEU A 81 -2.54 -2.35 10.05
N LEU A 82 -1.88 -2.27 8.92
CA LEU A 82 -1.15 -1.08 8.48
C LEU A 82 -2.12 -0.21 7.69
N LEU A 83 -2.54 0.90 8.29
CA LEU A 83 -3.32 1.92 7.60
C LEU A 83 -2.42 2.63 6.60
N THR A 84 -2.79 2.55 5.33
CA THR A 84 -2.00 3.10 4.22
C THR A 84 -2.84 4.06 3.39
N TRP A 85 -2.15 5.05 2.84
CA TRP A 85 -2.64 5.89 1.76
C TRP A 85 -1.69 5.75 0.58
N ARG A 86 -2.19 5.28 -0.56
CA ARG A 86 -1.36 4.81 -1.69
C ARG A 86 -0.34 3.79 -1.19
N SER A 87 0.94 4.16 -1.13
CA SER A 87 2.03 3.30 -0.61
C SER A 87 2.63 3.82 0.70
N GLN A 88 2.10 4.93 1.24
CA GLN A 88 2.60 5.53 2.46
C GLN A 88 1.89 4.94 3.68
N LEU A 89 2.70 4.49 4.65
CA LEU A 89 2.21 4.07 5.95
C LEU A 89 1.78 5.30 6.76
N VAL A 90 0.52 5.31 7.20
CA VAL A 90 -0.05 6.36 8.05
C VAL A 90 0.07 5.95 9.50
N GLU A 91 -0.41 4.75 9.83
CA GLU A 91 -0.44 4.24 11.19
C GLU A 91 -0.52 2.70 11.19
N THR A 92 -0.08 2.07 12.27
CA THR A 92 -0.14 0.61 12.44
C THR A 92 -0.94 0.29 13.69
N PHE A 93 -1.89 -0.62 13.57
CA PHE A 93 -2.66 -1.18 14.67
C PHE A 93 -2.38 -2.67 14.78
N THR A 94 -2.46 -3.24 15.98
CA THR A 94 -2.29 -4.69 16.16
C THR A 94 -3.56 -5.28 16.72
N VAL A 95 -4.10 -6.29 16.03
CA VAL A 95 -5.24 -7.08 16.46
C VAL A 95 -4.73 -8.44 16.89
N THR A 96 -5.21 -8.93 18.04
CA THR A 96 -5.00 -10.33 18.43
C THR A 96 -6.27 -11.10 18.12
N LEU A 97 -6.20 -12.12 17.28
CA LEU A 97 -7.37 -12.88 16.88
C LEU A 97 -8.00 -13.58 18.09
N PRO A 98 -9.29 -13.37 18.37
CA PRO A 98 -9.99 -14.12 19.41
C PRO A 98 -10.23 -15.57 18.98
N VAL A 99 -10.71 -16.40 19.91
CA VAL A 99 -11.06 -17.81 19.63
C VAL A 99 -12.11 -17.93 18.51
N SER A 100 -13.06 -16.99 18.43
CA SER A 100 -14.07 -16.93 17.36
C SER A 100 -13.49 -16.59 15.99
N ARG A 101 -12.23 -16.13 15.93
CA ARG A 101 -11.56 -15.60 14.73
C ARG A 101 -12.30 -14.44 14.06
N LYS A 102 -13.26 -13.83 14.76
CA LYS A 102 -14.02 -12.65 14.34
C LYS A 102 -13.73 -11.53 15.32
N PHE A 103 -13.33 -10.37 14.82
CA PHE A 103 -12.97 -9.23 15.66
C PHE A 103 -13.79 -8.00 15.29
N ARG A 104 -13.98 -7.14 16.28
CA ARG A 104 -14.52 -5.79 16.16
C ARG A 104 -13.66 -4.90 17.04
N GLU A 105 -12.94 -3.98 16.43
CA GLU A 105 -11.98 -3.11 17.09
C GLU A 105 -12.23 -1.66 16.70
N SER A 106 -12.03 -0.75 17.65
CA SER A 106 -12.15 0.69 17.45
C SER A 106 -10.78 1.34 17.60
N PHE A 107 -10.24 1.89 16.53
CA PHE A 107 -8.92 2.51 16.51
C PHE A 107 -9.03 4.03 16.47
N LYS A 108 -8.47 4.71 17.46
CA LYS A 108 -8.34 6.17 17.43
C LYS A 108 -7.15 6.55 16.57
N LEU A 109 -7.38 7.27 15.49
CA LEU A 109 -6.33 7.72 14.60
C LEU A 109 -5.53 8.87 15.21
N LYS A 110 -4.28 9.01 14.74
CA LYS A 110 -3.57 10.29 14.83
C LYS A 110 -4.38 11.43 14.22
N PRO A 111 -4.10 12.69 14.59
CA PRO A 111 -4.71 13.84 13.91
C PRO A 111 -4.48 13.74 12.41
N LEU A 112 -5.58 13.68 11.66
CA LEU A 112 -5.61 13.62 10.21
C LEU A 112 -6.61 14.64 9.71
N GLU A 113 -6.37 15.17 8.52
CA GLU A 113 -7.31 16.06 7.85
C GLU A 113 -8.34 15.25 7.07
N ALA A 114 -9.55 15.80 6.93
CA ALA A 114 -10.55 15.23 6.04
C ALA A 114 -10.01 15.22 4.60
N SER A 115 -10.16 14.11 3.90
CA SER A 115 -9.65 13.99 2.53
C SER A 115 -10.46 13.01 1.69
N SER A 116 -10.55 13.35 0.40
CA SER A 116 -11.06 12.45 -0.64
C SER A 116 -10.10 11.30 -0.98
N HIS A 117 -8.93 11.27 -0.35
CA HIS A 117 -7.98 10.19 -0.49
C HIS A 117 -8.54 8.87 0.04
N LYS A 118 -8.39 7.83 -0.78
CA LYS A 118 -8.76 6.47 -0.40
C LYS A 118 -7.65 5.85 0.43
N TYR A 119 -7.99 5.54 1.67
CA TYR A 119 -7.17 4.76 2.60
C TYR A 119 -7.53 3.29 2.47
N MET A 120 -6.58 2.43 2.79
CA MET A 120 -6.77 0.98 2.85
C MET A 120 -5.88 0.37 3.92
N PHE A 121 -6.26 -0.81 4.39
CA PHE A 121 -5.39 -1.61 5.24
C PHE A 121 -4.51 -2.55 4.41
N ARG A 122 -3.30 -2.78 4.94
CA ARG A 122 -2.47 -3.94 4.63
C ARG A 122 -2.33 -4.76 5.91
N SER A 123 -2.72 -6.03 5.89
CA SER A 123 -2.45 -6.93 7.02
C SER A 123 -1.05 -7.50 6.91
N VAL A 124 -0.36 -7.64 8.04
CA VAL A 124 0.96 -8.26 8.14
C VAL A 124 0.96 -9.23 9.32
N ILE A 125 1.33 -10.48 9.04
CA ILE A 125 1.52 -11.51 10.04
C ILE A 125 3.02 -11.81 10.10
N ASP A 126 3.67 -11.29 11.14
CA ASP A 126 5.09 -11.50 11.38
C ASP A 126 5.29 -12.67 12.36
N PRO A 127 5.95 -13.78 11.95
CA PRO A 127 6.28 -14.90 12.84
C PRO A 127 7.03 -14.47 14.10
N LYS A 128 7.81 -13.39 14.06
CA LYS A 128 8.57 -12.89 15.21
C LYS A 128 7.66 -12.37 16.32
N LYS A 129 6.49 -11.84 15.99
CA LYS A 129 5.53 -11.26 16.93
C LYS A 129 4.59 -12.28 17.58
N GLN A 130 4.59 -13.51 17.08
CA GLN A 130 3.70 -14.57 17.54
C GLN A 130 4.21 -15.28 18.80
N THR A 131 3.28 -15.88 19.56
CA THR A 131 3.63 -16.78 20.67
C THR A 131 4.18 -18.11 20.13
N SER A 132 4.96 -18.84 20.93
CA SER A 132 5.51 -20.14 20.52
C SER A 132 4.45 -21.15 20.08
N LYS A 133 3.25 -21.09 20.68
CA LYS A 133 2.11 -21.93 20.29
C LYS A 133 1.63 -21.58 18.88
N VAL A 134 1.33 -20.30 18.63
CA VAL A 134 0.87 -19.82 17.33
C VAL A 134 1.90 -20.08 16.24
N LYS A 135 3.21 -19.89 16.50
CA LYS A 135 4.26 -20.19 15.52
C LYS A 135 4.24 -21.64 15.04
N LYS A 136 4.00 -22.60 15.96
CA LYS A 136 3.91 -24.02 15.62
C LYS A 136 2.67 -24.32 14.79
N GLU A 137 1.54 -23.70 15.11
CA GLU A 137 0.30 -23.86 14.35
C GLU A 137 0.43 -23.27 12.93
N LEU A 138 1.02 -22.07 12.81
CA LEU A 138 1.29 -21.45 11.50
C LEU A 138 2.26 -22.27 10.66
N ALA A 139 3.35 -22.76 11.26
CA ALA A 139 4.33 -23.61 10.56
C ALA A 139 3.77 -24.99 10.18
N GLY A 140 2.65 -25.41 10.74
CA GLY A 140 1.97 -26.66 10.39
C GLY A 140 1.20 -26.60 9.06
N ASP A 141 1.04 -25.40 8.49
CA ASP A 141 0.30 -25.16 7.25
C ASP A 141 1.19 -24.34 6.29
N GLU A 142 2.11 -25.04 5.62
CA GLU A 142 3.10 -24.44 4.72
C GLU A 142 2.46 -23.89 3.43
N ASP A 143 1.25 -24.35 3.08
CA ASP A 143 0.51 -23.88 1.92
C ASP A 143 -0.01 -22.45 2.15
N LEU A 144 -0.57 -22.17 3.33
CA LEU A 144 -1.04 -20.83 3.70
C LEU A 144 0.07 -19.94 4.28
N PHE A 145 1.05 -20.54 4.94
CA PHE A 145 2.12 -19.84 5.64
C PHE A 145 3.50 -20.32 5.18
N PRO A 146 3.85 -20.18 3.90
CA PRO A 146 5.15 -20.61 3.41
C PRO A 146 6.26 -19.79 4.09
N PRO A 147 7.25 -20.42 4.75
CA PRO A 147 8.27 -19.71 5.51
C PRO A 147 9.06 -18.67 4.70
N ALA A 148 9.28 -18.95 3.40
CA ALA A 148 9.99 -18.05 2.49
C ALA A 148 9.23 -16.74 2.20
N ALA A 149 7.91 -16.73 2.34
CA ALA A 149 7.06 -15.55 2.11
C ALA A 149 6.83 -14.73 3.39
N ALA A 150 7.36 -15.18 4.54
CA ALA A 150 7.22 -14.45 5.79
C ALA A 150 8.03 -13.12 5.77
N PRO A 151 7.47 -12.01 6.27
CA PRO A 151 6.15 -11.87 6.87
C PRO A 151 5.03 -11.95 5.82
N TRP A 152 3.95 -12.64 6.15
CA TRP A 152 2.82 -12.81 5.22
C TRP A 152 2.00 -11.54 5.18
N THR A 153 1.84 -10.99 3.98
CA THR A 153 1.19 -9.69 3.78
C THR A 153 0.03 -9.78 2.81
N GLU A 154 -1.08 -9.10 3.13
CA GLU A 154 -2.24 -9.00 2.24
C GLU A 154 -2.73 -7.55 2.15
N PHE A 155 -3.11 -7.16 0.93
CA PHE A 155 -3.70 -5.86 0.65
C PHE A 155 -5.22 -5.98 0.54
N HIS A 156 -5.94 -5.06 1.19
CA HIS A 156 -7.41 -5.03 1.22
C HIS A 156 -7.97 -3.98 0.26
N PHE A 157 -7.67 -4.12 -1.03
CA PHE A 157 -8.04 -3.14 -2.06
C PHE A 157 -9.56 -2.96 -2.21
N ASP A 158 -10.33 -3.99 -1.91
CA ASP A 158 -11.80 -4.02 -1.96
C ASP A 158 -12.46 -3.26 -0.80
N LYS A 159 -11.69 -2.86 0.22
CA LYS A 159 -12.16 -2.19 1.44
C LYS A 159 -11.53 -0.82 1.62
N GLN A 160 -11.44 -0.07 0.53
CA GLN A 160 -11.02 1.33 0.56
C GLN A 160 -12.08 2.23 1.20
N PHE A 161 -11.64 3.21 1.98
CA PHE A 161 -12.51 4.19 2.64
C PHE A 161 -11.88 5.59 2.64
N VAL A 162 -12.68 6.60 2.95
CA VAL A 162 -12.24 8.00 3.07
C VAL A 162 -12.36 8.47 4.50
N ILE A 163 -11.59 9.50 4.86
CA ILE A 163 -11.62 10.11 6.18
C ILE A 163 -12.33 11.46 6.11
N GLY A 164 -13.30 11.68 7.00
CA GLY A 164 -14.12 12.89 7.07
C GLY A 164 -15.47 12.77 6.34
N SER A 165 -16.39 13.64 6.69
CA SER A 165 -17.69 13.75 6.02
C SER A 165 -17.54 14.40 4.62
N PRO A 166 -18.53 14.24 3.71
CA PRO A 166 -18.53 14.93 2.42
C PRO A 166 -18.33 16.45 2.55
N GLU A 167 -18.94 17.06 3.56
CA GLU A 167 -18.85 18.50 3.85
C GLU A 167 -17.43 18.89 4.30
N GLU A 168 -16.83 18.11 5.21
CA GLU A 168 -15.46 18.36 5.66
C GLU A 168 -14.45 18.20 4.52
N ILE A 169 -14.64 17.19 3.67
CA ILE A 169 -13.81 16.96 2.49
C ILE A 169 -13.96 18.11 1.49
N ALA A 170 -15.20 18.60 1.27
CA ALA A 170 -15.45 19.75 0.39
C ALA A 170 -14.80 21.03 0.94
N ALA A 171 -14.89 21.27 2.24
CA ALA A 171 -14.26 22.41 2.90
C ALA A 171 -12.72 22.35 2.78
N ALA A 172 -12.12 21.18 3.05
CA ALA A 172 -10.68 20.97 2.89
C ALA A 172 -10.22 21.19 1.44
N LYS A 173 -10.98 20.67 0.47
CA LYS A 173 -10.69 20.88 -0.96
C LYS A 173 -10.77 22.34 -1.35
N LYS A 174 -11.79 23.06 -0.86
CA LYS A 174 -11.95 24.49 -1.13
C LYS A 174 -10.79 25.30 -0.56
N LEU A 175 -10.36 25.01 0.66
CA LEU A 175 -9.22 25.69 1.28
C LEU A 175 -7.94 25.54 0.45
N ILE A 176 -7.67 24.33 -0.06
CA ILE A 176 -6.54 24.07 -0.95
C ILE A 176 -6.69 24.85 -2.27
N GLN A 177 -7.89 24.84 -2.86
CA GLN A 177 -8.16 25.59 -4.10
C GLN A 177 -7.94 27.09 -3.92
N ASP A 178 -8.52 27.67 -2.85
CA ASP A 178 -8.40 29.09 -2.54
C ASP A 178 -6.94 29.50 -2.32
N TYR A 179 -6.15 28.65 -1.65
CA TYR A 179 -4.70 28.86 -1.51
C TYR A 179 -4.02 29.00 -2.87
N PHE A 180 -4.19 28.02 -3.77
CA PHE A 180 -3.55 28.07 -5.08
C PHE A 180 -4.03 29.25 -5.93
N VAL A 181 -5.34 29.51 -5.96
CA VAL A 181 -5.90 30.65 -6.70
C VAL A 181 -5.29 31.95 -6.23
N ASN A 182 -5.22 32.16 -4.90
CA ASN A 182 -4.64 33.37 -4.33
C ASN A 182 -3.14 33.48 -4.65
N THR A 183 -2.37 32.40 -4.45
CA THR A 183 -0.93 32.39 -4.75
C THR A 183 -0.66 32.70 -6.21
N TYR A 184 -1.37 32.06 -7.15
CA TYR A 184 -1.18 32.32 -8.58
C TYR A 184 -1.63 33.73 -8.98
N THR A 185 -2.68 34.26 -8.37
CA THR A 185 -3.13 35.63 -8.62
C THR A 185 -2.08 36.65 -8.19
N GLU A 186 -1.46 36.47 -7.03
CA GLU A 186 -0.38 37.35 -6.57
C GLU A 186 0.87 37.26 -7.46
N LEU A 187 1.26 36.03 -7.86
CA LEU A 187 2.37 35.85 -8.79
C LEU A 187 2.09 36.52 -10.15
N ALA A 188 0.86 36.46 -10.65
CA ALA A 188 0.47 37.12 -11.90
C ALA A 188 0.56 38.66 -11.81
N LYS A 189 0.19 39.25 -10.65
CA LYS A 189 0.36 40.70 -10.42
C LYS A 189 1.83 41.11 -10.42
N ILE A 190 2.69 40.30 -9.78
CA ILE A 190 4.14 40.53 -9.76
C ILE A 190 4.71 40.45 -11.18
N ASP A 191 4.35 39.42 -11.95
CA ASP A 191 4.80 39.27 -13.34
C ASP A 191 4.37 40.45 -14.22
N ALA A 192 3.13 40.92 -14.08
CA ALA A 192 2.64 42.10 -14.80
C ALA A 192 3.44 43.37 -14.44
N LEU A 193 3.78 43.55 -13.16
CA LEU A 193 4.58 44.67 -12.70
C LEU A 193 6.01 44.61 -13.25
N VAL A 194 6.65 43.44 -13.22
CA VAL A 194 7.99 43.23 -13.79
C VAL A 194 7.98 43.52 -15.29
N LYS A 195 7.01 43.02 -16.04
CA LYS A 195 6.88 43.29 -17.49
C LYS A 195 6.72 44.77 -17.78
N LYS A 196 5.92 45.47 -16.99
CA LYS A 196 5.77 46.93 -17.10
C LYS A 196 7.09 47.65 -16.83
N SER A 197 7.78 47.32 -15.74
CA SER A 197 9.08 47.93 -15.43
C SER A 197 10.15 47.68 -16.50
N ILE A 198 10.14 46.50 -17.14
CA ILE A 198 11.02 46.23 -18.29
C ILE A 198 10.68 47.15 -19.46
N ALA A 199 9.39 47.29 -19.80
CA ALA A 199 8.94 48.18 -20.87
C ALA A 199 9.32 49.65 -20.60
N ASP A 200 9.07 50.14 -19.37
CA ASP A 200 9.40 51.50 -18.96
C ASP A 200 10.93 51.78 -19.06
N CYS A 201 11.77 50.80 -18.69
CA CYS A 201 13.22 50.88 -18.83
C CYS A 201 13.69 50.90 -20.29
N SER A 202 13.02 50.15 -21.18
CA SER A 202 13.33 50.16 -22.61
C SER A 202 12.93 51.47 -23.30
N GLU A 203 11.77 52.04 -22.96
CA GLU A 203 11.35 53.35 -23.50
C GLU A 203 12.30 54.48 -23.06
N GLY A 204 12.83 54.42 -21.83
CA GLY A 204 13.83 55.39 -21.35
C GLY A 204 15.20 55.31 -22.03
N LEU A 205 15.50 54.21 -22.73
CA LEU A 205 16.75 54.05 -23.49
C LEU A 205 16.67 54.66 -24.90
N ASP A 206 15.48 54.81 -25.46
CA ASP A 206 15.26 55.43 -26.79
C ASP A 206 15.36 56.96 -26.78
N PHE A 207 15.48 57.59 -25.60
CA PHE A 207 15.64 59.05 -25.44
C PHE A 207 17.12 59.52 -25.37
N ARG A 208 18.07 58.73 -25.88
CA ARG A 208 19.50 59.13 -25.98
C ARG A 208 20.00 59.22 -27.41
#